data_AF-A0A2E0XJD3-F1
#
_entry.id   AF-A0A2E0XJD3-F1
#
_cell.length_a   1.000
_cell.length_b   1.000
_cell.length_c   1.000
_cell.angle_alpha   90.00
_cell.angle_beta   90.00
_cell.angle_gamma   90.00
#
_symmetry.space_group_name_H-M   'P 1'
#
loop_
_entity.id
_entity.type
_entity.pdbx_description
1 polymer ?
#
loop_
_entity_poly.entity_id
_entity_poly.type
_entity_poly.pdbx_seq_one_letter_code
_entity_poly.pdbx_strand_id
1 'polypeptide(L)'
;MTRPFGWAGLVYAKDEKEMVVGSDKDLKGITARKITWKKDAAKMVLVPEGGSLMGSTDGADDEKPMHTVYLDAFYMDSYEVTNAQYQQFVRDTGHRQPAYWSNPRFNSPQQPVVGVNWFDATTYAVWAKKKLSTEAEWEKSTQGGLSGKT
;
A
#
# COMPACT_ATOMS: atom_id res chain seq x y z
N MET A 1 26.07 2.69 -47.44
CA MET A 1 24.62 3.00 -47.43
C MET A 1 24.00 2.29 -46.25
N THR A 2 23.43 3.10 -45.36
CA THR A 2 22.85 2.80 -44.06
C THR A 2 21.48 2.11 -44.19
N ARG A 3 21.23 1.08 -43.37
CA ARG A 3 19.96 0.96 -42.62
C ARG A 3 20.22 0.36 -41.23
N PRO A 4 19.54 0.84 -40.18
CA PRO A 4 20.00 0.79 -38.80
C PRO A 4 19.30 -0.31 -37.97
N PHE A 5 19.90 -0.55 -36.80
CA PHE A 5 19.38 -1.23 -35.61
C PHE A 5 17.85 -1.20 -35.46
N GLY A 6 17.23 -2.38 -35.37
CA GLY A 6 15.86 -2.55 -34.89
C GLY A 6 15.80 -2.44 -33.36
N TRP A 7 15.66 -1.21 -32.85
CA TRP A 7 15.27 -0.92 -31.47
C TRP A 7 13.81 -0.45 -31.49
N ALA A 8 12.88 -1.25 -30.95
CA ALA A 8 11.62 -0.82 -30.33
C ALA A 8 10.73 -2.04 -30.04
N GLY A 9 11.00 -2.74 -28.93
CA GLY A 9 9.96 -3.55 -28.28
C GLY A 9 9.06 -2.63 -27.46
N LEU A 10 8.19 -1.86 -28.10
CA LEU A 10 7.11 -1.14 -27.40
C LEU A 10 5.98 -2.14 -27.14
N VAL A 11 5.90 -2.61 -25.89
CA VAL A 11 4.84 -3.51 -25.44
C VAL A 11 3.69 -2.66 -24.91
N TYR A 12 2.53 -2.75 -25.56
CA TYR A 12 1.28 -2.16 -25.09
C TYR A 12 0.62 -3.15 -24.11
N ALA A 13 0.66 -2.87 -22.81
CA ALA A 13 -0.17 -3.57 -21.83
C ALA A 13 -1.57 -2.94 -21.88
N LYS A 14 -2.50 -3.66 -22.50
CA LYS A 14 -3.90 -3.30 -22.71
C LYS A 14 -4.58 -2.98 -21.38
N ASP A 15 -4.97 -1.72 -21.22
CA ASP A 15 -5.98 -1.23 -20.26
C ASP A 15 -5.88 -1.76 -18.83
N GLU A 16 -4.89 -1.32 -18.07
CA GLU A 16 -5.02 -1.24 -16.60
C GLU A 16 -6.06 -0.15 -16.27
N LYS A 17 -7.35 -0.43 -16.45
CA LYS A 17 -8.40 0.49 -15.97
C LYS A 17 -8.20 0.67 -14.47
N GLU A 18 -7.72 1.85 -14.07
CA GLU A 18 -7.63 2.27 -12.69
C GLU A 18 -9.07 2.31 -12.14
N MET A 19 -9.46 1.27 -11.41
CA MET A 19 -10.82 1.14 -10.90
C MET A 19 -10.95 1.92 -9.61
N VAL A 20 -12.01 2.73 -9.50
CA VAL A 20 -12.33 3.46 -8.28
C VAL A 20 -13.23 2.58 -7.41
N VAL A 21 -12.76 2.25 -6.21
CA VAL A 21 -13.44 1.35 -5.27
C VAL A 21 -13.90 2.14 -4.05
N GLY A 22 -15.17 2.00 -3.65
CA GLY A 22 -15.75 2.76 -2.54
C GLY A 22 -16.09 1.94 -1.29
N SER A 23 -16.09 0.61 -1.41
CA SER A 23 -16.43 -0.29 -0.31
C SER A 23 -15.76 -1.67 -0.45
N ASP A 24 -15.71 -2.39 0.67
CA ASP A 24 -15.27 -3.78 0.76
C ASP A 24 -16.06 -4.72 -0.17
N LYS A 25 -17.36 -4.45 -0.37
CA LYS A 25 -18.21 -5.23 -1.28
C LYS A 25 -17.79 -5.08 -2.73
N ASP A 26 -17.33 -3.89 -3.10
CA ASP A 26 -16.89 -3.59 -4.47
C ASP A 26 -15.59 -4.34 -4.80
N LEU A 27 -14.78 -4.71 -3.79
CA LEU A 27 -13.56 -5.51 -4.00
C LEU A 27 -13.85 -6.95 -4.45
N LYS A 28 -15.03 -7.49 -4.14
CA LYS A 28 -15.39 -8.89 -4.45
C LYS A 28 -15.57 -9.05 -5.96
N GLY A 29 -14.56 -9.63 -6.61
CA GLY A 29 -14.57 -9.91 -8.05
C GLY A 29 -13.73 -8.93 -8.89
N ILE A 30 -13.05 -7.97 -8.27
CA ILE A 30 -12.08 -7.12 -8.97
C ILE A 30 -10.75 -7.88 -9.13
N THR A 31 -10.33 -8.05 -10.38
CA THR A 31 -9.02 -8.62 -10.74
C THR A 31 -7.99 -7.55 -11.11
N ALA A 32 -8.32 -6.27 -10.94
CA ALA A 32 -7.44 -5.16 -11.27
C ALA A 32 -6.21 -5.14 -10.36
N ARG A 33 -5.01 -4.97 -10.95
CA ARG A 33 -3.78 -4.87 -10.16
C ARG A 33 -3.67 -3.57 -9.37
N LYS A 34 -4.31 -2.51 -9.84
CA LYS A 34 -4.28 -1.17 -9.25
C LYS A 34 -5.69 -0.63 -9.13
N ILE A 35 -5.98 -0.03 -7.98
CA ILE A 35 -7.26 0.62 -7.69
C ILE A 35 -7.02 1.99 -7.05
N THR A 36 -8.00 2.87 -7.16
CA THR A 36 -8.07 4.10 -6.38
C THR A 36 -9.17 3.95 -5.34
N TRP A 37 -8.83 4.13 -4.06
CA TRP A 37 -9.79 4.10 -2.98
C TRP A 37 -10.56 5.43 -2.93
N LYS A 38 -11.88 5.39 -3.06
CA LYS A 38 -12.72 6.59 -3.22
C LYS A 38 -12.70 7.50 -1.98
N LYS A 39 -12.53 6.93 -0.79
CA LYS A 39 -12.67 7.68 0.48
C LYS A 39 -11.52 8.65 0.73
N ASP A 40 -10.30 8.27 0.39
CA ASP A 40 -9.08 9.05 0.61
C ASP A 40 -8.26 9.25 -0.68
N ALA A 41 -8.80 8.88 -1.84
CA ALA A 41 -8.12 8.90 -3.13
C ALA A 41 -6.78 8.14 -3.15
N ALA A 42 -6.55 7.20 -2.22
CA ALA A 42 -5.32 6.44 -2.16
C ALA A 42 -5.20 5.48 -3.34
N LYS A 43 -4.00 5.39 -3.91
CA LYS A 43 -3.67 4.37 -4.89
C LYS A 43 -3.27 3.10 -4.15
N MET A 44 -3.93 1.99 -4.47
CA MET A 44 -3.65 0.69 -3.87
C MET A 44 -3.28 -0.32 -4.95
N VAL A 45 -2.43 -1.27 -4.56
CA VAL A 45 -1.97 -2.36 -5.42
C VAL A 45 -2.42 -3.69 -4.83
N LEU A 46 -2.83 -4.61 -5.70
CA LEU A 46 -3.16 -5.98 -5.34
C LEU A 46 -1.88 -6.77 -5.03
N VAL A 47 -1.80 -7.27 -3.79
CA VAL A 47 -0.86 -8.30 -3.38
C VAL A 47 -1.56 -9.65 -3.59
N PRO A 48 -1.05 -10.53 -4.48
CA PRO A 48 -1.70 -11.80 -4.79
C PRO A 48 -1.68 -12.74 -3.59
N GLU A 49 -2.65 -13.66 -3.55
CA GLU A 49 -2.68 -14.75 -2.57
C GLU A 49 -1.44 -15.64 -2.71
N GLY A 50 -1.05 -16.29 -1.62
CA GLY A 50 0.11 -17.18 -1.62
C GLY A 50 0.82 -17.26 -0.29
N GLY A 51 1.66 -18.28 -0.14
CA GLY A 51 2.57 -18.43 1.00
C GLY A 51 3.71 -17.43 0.92
N SER A 52 4.02 -16.79 2.05
CA SER A 52 5.26 -16.05 2.26
C SER A 52 6.08 -16.77 3.32
N LEU A 53 7.39 -16.84 3.11
CA LEU A 53 8.34 -17.25 4.13
C LEU A 53 8.55 -16.04 5.03
N MET A 54 8.09 -16.16 6.27
CA MET A 54 8.22 -15.16 7.31
C MET A 54 9.26 -15.63 8.33
N GLY A 55 10.14 -14.71 8.74
CA GLY A 55 11.31 -15.00 9.57
C GLY A 55 12.55 -15.41 8.79
N SER A 56 13.68 -15.53 9.50
CA SER A 56 14.99 -15.85 8.96
C SER A 56 15.65 -16.98 9.75
N THR A 57 16.30 -17.92 9.08
CA THR A 57 17.09 -18.97 9.76
C THR A 57 18.35 -18.42 10.42
N ASP A 58 18.88 -17.31 9.90
CA ASP A 58 20.14 -16.69 10.34
C ASP A 58 19.93 -15.31 10.98
N GLY A 59 18.67 -14.92 11.20
CA GLY A 59 18.26 -13.63 11.78
C GLY A 59 18.45 -13.52 13.29
N ALA A 60 17.97 -12.41 13.85
CA ALA A 60 17.91 -12.19 15.30
C ALA A 60 16.97 -13.22 15.99
N ASP A 61 17.06 -13.38 17.31
CA ASP A 61 16.28 -14.40 18.04
C ASP A 61 14.75 -14.20 17.92
N ASP A 62 14.30 -12.96 17.70
CA ASP A 62 12.91 -12.57 17.44
C ASP A 62 12.47 -12.78 15.97
N GLU A 63 13.40 -13.09 15.06
CA GLU A 63 13.13 -13.38 13.65
C GLU A 63 13.05 -14.89 13.36
N LYS A 64 13.18 -15.74 14.38
CA LYS A 64 13.14 -17.21 14.30
C LYS A 64 11.88 -17.80 14.97
N PRO A 65 11.37 -18.95 14.52
CA PRO A 65 11.79 -19.73 13.36
C PRO A 65 11.13 -19.24 12.06
N MET A 66 11.79 -19.50 10.93
CA MET A 66 11.19 -19.31 9.61
C MET A 66 9.96 -20.21 9.49
N HIS A 67 8.79 -19.61 9.26
CA HIS A 67 7.53 -20.32 9.10
C HIS A 67 6.76 -19.78 7.90
N THR A 68 6.00 -20.66 7.23
CA THR A 68 5.18 -20.26 6.08
C THR A 68 3.85 -19.73 6.55
N VAL A 69 3.53 -18.48 6.23
CA VAL A 69 2.22 -17.89 6.45
C VAL A 69 1.50 -17.81 5.10
N TYR A 70 0.32 -18.42 5.02
CA TYR A 70 -0.55 -18.27 3.87
C TYR A 70 -1.46 -17.07 4.06
N LEU A 71 -1.41 -16.13 3.12
CA LEU A 71 -2.27 -14.95 3.11
C LEU A 71 -3.10 -14.95 1.83
N ASP A 72 -4.40 -14.70 1.99
CA ASP A 72 -5.31 -14.40 0.89
C ASP A 72 -4.85 -13.14 0.14
N ALA A 73 -5.39 -12.92 -1.06
CA ALA A 73 -5.07 -11.71 -1.82
C ALA A 73 -5.65 -10.47 -1.11
N PHE A 74 -4.86 -9.41 -1.01
CA PHE A 74 -5.27 -8.16 -0.38
C PHE A 74 -4.76 -6.95 -1.15
N TYR A 75 -5.39 -5.80 -0.95
CA TYR A 75 -4.89 -4.54 -1.48
C TYR A 75 -4.12 -3.78 -0.41
N MET A 76 -3.01 -3.15 -0.80
CA MET A 76 -2.22 -2.29 0.07
C MET A 76 -1.97 -0.95 -0.59
N ASP A 77 -1.97 0.13 0.20
CA ASP A 77 -1.63 1.47 -0.28
C ASP A 77 -0.21 1.45 -0.89
N SER A 78 -0.05 2.02 -2.09
CA SER A 78 1.24 2.03 -2.80
C SER A 78 2.26 3.01 -2.22
N TYR A 79 1.77 3.97 -1.44
CA TYR A 79 2.54 5.04 -0.81
C TYR A 79 2.04 5.23 0.61
N GLU A 80 2.84 5.84 1.47
CA GLU A 80 2.34 6.24 2.79
C GLU A 80 1.22 7.27 2.66
N VAL A 81 0.39 7.34 3.70
CA VAL A 81 -0.70 8.33 3.79
C VAL A 81 -0.11 9.74 3.72
N THR A 82 -0.57 10.52 2.76
CA THR A 82 -0.09 11.88 2.53
C THR A 82 -0.79 12.90 3.43
N ASN A 83 -0.16 14.06 3.62
CA ASN A 83 -0.78 15.17 4.34
C ASN A 83 -2.12 15.60 3.73
N ALA A 84 -2.27 15.58 2.39
CA ALA A 84 -3.55 15.91 1.74
C ALA A 84 -4.66 14.93 2.15
N GLN A 85 -4.36 13.64 2.22
CA GLN A 85 -5.31 12.60 2.61
C GLN A 85 -5.68 12.71 4.09
N TYR A 86 -4.69 12.90 4.95
CA TYR A 86 -4.92 13.11 6.37
C TYR A 86 -5.69 14.41 6.66
N GLN A 87 -5.47 15.46 5.86
CA GLN A 87 -6.24 16.69 5.97
C GLN A 87 -7.73 16.48 5.67
N GLN A 88 -8.06 15.61 4.70
CA GLN A 88 -9.46 15.25 4.43
C GLN A 88 -10.09 14.54 5.64
N PHE A 89 -9.36 13.61 6.26
CA PHE A 89 -9.80 12.95 7.50
C PHE A 89 -10.08 13.95 8.62
N VAL A 90 -9.16 14.89 8.87
CA VAL A 90 -9.33 15.94 9.88
C VAL A 90 -10.55 16.83 9.59
N ARG A 91 -10.76 17.19 8.31
CA ARG A 91 -11.94 17.99 7.91
C ARG A 91 -13.26 17.24 8.10
N ASP A 92 -13.30 15.95 7.75
CA ASP A 92 -14.52 15.13 7.84
C ASP A 92 -14.93 14.81 9.28
N THR A 93 -13.96 14.68 10.18
CA THR A 93 -14.18 14.13 11.54
C THR A 93 -13.96 15.13 12.66
N GLY A 94 -13.29 16.25 12.39
CA GLY A 94 -12.82 17.18 13.42
C GLY A 94 -11.66 16.63 14.26
N HIS A 95 -10.99 15.56 13.79
CA HIS A 95 -9.88 14.95 14.53
C HIS A 95 -8.72 15.91 14.75
N ARG A 96 -7.95 15.69 15.81
CA ARG A 96 -6.79 16.53 16.14
C ARG A 96 -5.70 16.39 15.08
N GLN A 97 -5.09 17.50 14.71
CA GLN A 97 -3.90 17.50 13.85
C GLN A 97 -2.71 16.83 14.54
N PRO A 98 -1.88 16.08 13.80
CA PRO A 98 -0.75 15.36 14.36
C PRO A 98 0.37 16.31 14.80
N ALA A 99 1.36 15.76 15.50
CA ALA A 99 2.53 16.55 15.88
C ALA A 99 3.24 17.09 14.62
N TYR A 100 3.73 18.33 14.68
CA TYR A 100 4.46 19.00 13.59
C TYR A 100 3.63 19.36 12.34
N TRP A 101 2.30 19.31 12.40
CA TRP A 101 1.43 19.68 11.27
C TRP A 101 1.68 21.10 10.71
N SER A 102 2.01 22.05 11.57
CA SER A 102 2.32 23.44 11.17
C SER A 102 3.79 23.65 10.77
N ASN A 103 4.63 22.60 10.82
CA ASN A 103 6.04 22.72 10.47
C ASN A 103 6.21 22.71 8.93
N PRO A 104 6.75 23.78 8.33
CA PRO A 104 6.94 23.85 6.87
C PRO A 104 7.79 22.74 6.27
N ARG A 105 8.60 22.04 7.08
CA ARG A 105 9.42 20.92 6.62
C ARG A 105 8.62 19.64 6.33
N PHE A 106 7.44 19.52 6.92
CA PHE A 106 6.66 18.27 6.95
C PHE A 106 5.20 18.45 6.53
N ASN A 107 4.80 19.63 6.05
CA ASN A 107 3.39 19.96 5.80
C ASN A 107 3.03 20.04 4.31
N SER A 108 3.92 19.62 3.40
CA SER A 108 3.60 19.62 1.96
C SER A 108 2.52 18.58 1.65
N PRO A 109 1.53 18.87 0.78
CA PRO A 109 0.37 17.99 0.58
C PRO A 109 0.69 16.57 0.12
N GLN A 110 1.75 16.40 -0.70
CA GLN A 110 2.17 15.08 -1.22
C GLN A 110 3.18 14.37 -0.31
N GLN A 111 3.68 15.02 0.74
CA GLN A 111 4.58 14.38 1.69
C GLN A 111 3.80 13.42 2.59
N PRO A 112 4.45 12.36 3.09
CA PRO A 112 3.88 11.48 4.09
C PRO A 112 3.56 12.27 5.35
N VAL A 113 2.41 11.96 5.96
CA VAL A 113 2.05 12.53 7.25
C VAL A 113 2.96 11.96 8.34
N VAL A 114 3.47 12.84 9.20
CA VAL A 114 4.37 12.47 10.31
C VAL A 114 3.76 12.93 11.64
N GLY A 115 4.29 12.42 12.75
CA GLY A 115 3.84 12.80 14.09
C GLY A 115 2.46 12.23 14.47
N VAL A 116 2.05 11.14 13.80
CA VAL A 116 0.82 10.38 14.05
C VAL A 116 1.15 9.23 15.00
N ASN A 117 0.36 9.04 16.05
CA ASN A 117 0.51 7.88 16.94
C ASN A 117 -0.31 6.67 16.41
N TRP A 118 -0.13 5.49 17.03
CA TRP A 118 -0.82 4.27 16.60
C TRP A 118 -2.36 4.36 16.68
N PHE A 119 -2.90 5.06 17.69
CA PHE A 119 -4.35 5.24 17.85
C PHE A 119 -4.92 6.16 16.75
N ASP A 120 -4.20 7.22 16.41
CA ASP A 120 -4.57 8.14 15.33
C ASP A 120 -4.54 7.42 13.97
N ALA A 121 -3.52 6.60 13.72
CA ALA A 121 -3.41 5.77 12.52
C ALA A 121 -4.55 4.76 12.41
N THR A 122 -4.93 4.14 13.52
CA THR A 122 -6.06 3.21 13.58
C THR A 122 -7.38 3.93 13.30
N THR A 123 -7.58 5.11 13.88
CA THR A 123 -8.77 5.93 13.66
C THR A 123 -8.90 6.37 12.19
N TYR A 124 -7.77 6.77 11.58
CA TYR A 124 -7.71 7.07 10.16
C TYR A 124 -8.11 5.85 9.31
N ALA A 125 -7.55 4.67 9.59
CA ALA A 125 -7.87 3.45 8.86
C ALA A 125 -9.38 3.12 8.95
N VAL A 126 -9.97 3.20 10.14
CA VAL A 126 -11.40 2.97 10.35
C VAL A 126 -12.25 3.99 9.59
N TRP A 127 -11.91 5.28 9.63
CA TRP A 127 -12.60 6.33 8.86
C TRP A 127 -12.50 6.09 7.34
N ALA A 128 -11.34 5.62 6.88
CA ALA A 128 -11.11 5.27 5.50
C ALA A 128 -11.82 3.96 5.10
N LYS A 129 -12.44 3.23 6.04
CA LYS A 129 -12.98 1.87 5.84
C LYS A 129 -11.90 0.86 5.41
N LYS A 130 -10.69 1.04 5.92
CA LYS A 130 -9.52 0.17 5.76
C LYS A 130 -9.14 -0.43 7.14
N LYS A 131 -8.07 -1.22 7.16
CA LYS A 131 -7.40 -1.69 8.39
C LYS A 131 -5.90 -1.42 8.29
N LEU A 132 -5.21 -1.42 9.42
CA LEU A 132 -3.74 -1.46 9.42
C LEU A 132 -3.28 -2.83 8.90
N SER A 133 -2.18 -2.84 8.15
CA SER A 133 -1.54 -4.08 7.71
C SER A 133 -1.02 -4.86 8.90
N THR A 134 -1.16 -6.18 8.87
CA THR A 134 -0.39 -7.04 9.78
C THR A 134 1.08 -7.09 9.36
N GLU A 135 1.96 -7.52 10.25
CA GLU A 135 3.39 -7.72 9.94
C GLU A 135 3.56 -8.67 8.75
N ALA A 136 2.77 -9.74 8.69
CA ALA A 136 2.81 -10.70 7.59
C ALA A 136 2.34 -10.13 6.26
N GLU A 137 1.31 -9.29 6.28
CA GLU A 137 0.87 -8.56 5.08
C GLU A 137 1.97 -7.58 4.63
N TRP A 138 2.62 -6.91 5.56
CA TRP A 138 3.68 -5.95 5.27
C TRP A 138 4.92 -6.62 4.67
N GLU A 139 5.45 -7.69 5.28
CA GLU A 139 6.60 -8.44 4.74
C GLU A 139 6.31 -9.02 3.35
N LYS A 140 5.13 -9.60 3.16
CA LYS A 140 4.75 -10.16 1.86
C LYS A 140 4.68 -9.08 0.77
N SER A 141 4.25 -7.87 1.12
CA SER A 141 4.17 -6.75 0.17
C SER A 141 5.53 -6.23 -0.27
N THR A 142 6.56 -6.30 0.60
CA THR A 142 7.91 -5.79 0.33
C THR A 142 8.79 -6.81 -0.40
N GLN A 143 8.47 -8.11 -0.30
CA GLN A 143 9.19 -9.20 -0.99
C GLN A 143 9.04 -9.19 -2.52
N GLY A 144 8.25 -8.27 -3.11
CA GLY A 144 8.24 -8.00 -4.55
C GLY A 144 7.86 -9.18 -5.46
N GLY A 145 7.23 -10.24 -4.91
CA GLY A 145 6.91 -11.46 -5.64
C GLY A 145 8.10 -12.39 -5.91
N LEU A 146 9.27 -12.16 -5.29
CA LEU A 146 10.46 -13.01 -5.41
C LEU A 146 10.42 -14.23 -4.47
N SER A 147 9.26 -14.87 -4.32
CA SER A 147 9.19 -16.17 -3.64
C SER A 147 9.52 -17.27 -4.65
N GLY A 148 10.78 -17.71 -4.71
CA GLY A 148 11.16 -18.95 -5.42
C GLY A 148 12.41 -18.94 -6.30
N LYS A 149 13.45 -18.14 -6.00
CA LYS A 149 14.78 -18.36 -6.59
C LYS A 149 15.89 -18.27 -5.55
N THR A 150 16.22 -19.43 -4.99
CA THR A 150 17.57 -19.81 -4.55
C THR A 150 17.83 -21.20 -5.08
#